data_AF-A0A1E5FZV3-F1
#
_entry.id   AF-A0A1E5FZV3-F1
#
_cell.length_a   1.000
_cell.length_b   1.000
_cell.length_c   1.000
_cell.angle_alpha   90.00
_cell.angle_beta   90.00
_cell.angle_gamma   90.00
#
_symmetry.space_group_name_H-M   'P 1'
#
loop_
_entity.id
_entity.type
_entity.pdbx_description
1 polymer ?
#
loop_
_entity_poly.entity_id
_entity_poly.type
_entity_poly.pdbx_seq_one_letter_code
_entity_poly.pdbx_strand_id
1 'polypeptide(L)'
;MTRLLKSSIAKIIMAIVLLFLLVWGAISLYYYNQHVVTIKKFPIGERFETSDGIVFIHSIELHNFDRKFDLDNPKVDFFFNKLLPITPKRFHMTVGKVFWFYNKPYNFELSTNKDVPGKIMTLNGLYVPINDDVESLYNIISADVVVEQTGYFLTGRQTGLKRFMSSNIFAFHSRDRFFVNGYDPDSNEQLIIRILDKITDETHQIKIQPQWLTKKYNYFNRPPEQYSFTPENTISEFISAAVYSDDINSAKALIHPDIQDFPWGQINHNMWSLTRTSEIYYQDRHLGYKDVFEKKILFGNLYSSDFNAIAEQSFYITQHDKEWRLIDIGSLIERDI
;
A
#
# COMPACT_ATOMS: atom_id res chain seq x y z
N MET A 1 -19.36 -62.66 -6.62
CA MET A 1 -19.31 -61.82 -7.85
C MET A 1 -19.54 -60.33 -7.56
N THR A 2 -20.55 -59.94 -6.78
CA THR A 2 -20.88 -58.55 -6.40
C THR A 2 -19.79 -57.79 -5.62
N ARG A 3 -18.99 -58.45 -4.76
CA ARG A 3 -17.85 -57.83 -4.05
C ARG A 3 -16.67 -57.45 -4.97
N LEU A 4 -16.40 -58.26 -5.99
CA LEU A 4 -15.31 -58.01 -6.95
C LEU A 4 -15.66 -56.84 -7.90
N LEU A 5 -16.92 -56.76 -8.35
CA LEU A 5 -17.44 -55.63 -9.12
C LEU A 5 -17.41 -54.31 -8.33
N LYS A 6 -17.81 -54.30 -7.05
CA LYS A 6 -17.72 -53.11 -6.19
C LYS A 6 -16.28 -52.63 -5.98
N SER A 7 -15.32 -53.56 -5.81
CA SER A 7 -13.90 -53.24 -5.67
C SER A 7 -13.31 -52.61 -6.95
N SER A 8 -13.72 -53.09 -8.12
CA SER A 8 -13.29 -52.52 -9.41
C SER A 8 -13.84 -51.11 -9.64
N ILE A 9 -15.14 -50.89 -9.38
CA ILE A 9 -15.79 -49.58 -9.53
C ILE A 9 -15.18 -48.55 -8.57
N ALA A 10 -14.94 -48.92 -7.31
CA ALA A 10 -14.31 -48.02 -6.34
C ALA A 10 -12.91 -47.58 -6.76
N LYS A 11 -12.10 -48.49 -7.33
CA LYS A 11 -10.77 -48.17 -7.87
C LYS A 11 -10.84 -47.20 -9.04
N ILE A 12 -11.82 -47.36 -9.94
CA ILE A 12 -12.04 -46.46 -11.07
C ILE A 12 -12.43 -45.07 -10.57
N ILE A 13 -13.40 -44.97 -9.66
CA ILE A 13 -13.82 -43.69 -9.07
C ILE A 13 -12.63 -43.01 -8.38
N MET A 14 -11.85 -43.76 -7.60
CA MET A 14 -10.66 -43.23 -6.93
C MET A 14 -9.63 -42.73 -7.94
N ALA A 15 -9.39 -43.45 -9.03
CA ALA A 15 -8.48 -43.02 -10.09
C ALA A 15 -8.96 -41.73 -10.78
N ILE A 16 -10.26 -41.60 -11.03
CA ILE A 16 -10.86 -40.38 -11.61
C ILE A 16 -10.70 -39.19 -10.65
N VAL A 17 -10.99 -39.39 -9.36
CA VAL A 17 -10.82 -38.34 -8.34
C VAL A 17 -9.35 -37.92 -8.23
N LEU A 18 -8.42 -38.87 -8.23
CA LEU A 18 -6.99 -38.58 -8.21
C LEU A 18 -6.54 -37.81 -9.47
N LEU A 19 -6.99 -38.21 -10.65
CA LEU A 19 -6.70 -37.50 -11.90
C LEU A 19 -7.24 -36.07 -11.86
N PHE A 20 -8.49 -35.88 -11.38
CA PHE A 20 -9.08 -34.57 -11.21
C PHE A 20 -8.26 -33.69 -10.24
N LEU A 21 -7.85 -34.24 -9.09
CA LEU A 21 -7.03 -33.53 -8.12
C LEU A 21 -5.64 -33.18 -8.68
N LEU A 22 -5.03 -34.05 -9.49
CA LEU A 22 -3.75 -33.78 -10.14
C LEU A 22 -3.87 -32.65 -11.15
N VAL A 23 -4.88 -32.68 -12.01
CA VAL A 23 -5.15 -31.61 -13.00
C VAL A 23 -5.44 -30.29 -12.28
N TRP A 24 -6.28 -30.33 -11.25
CA TRP A 24 -6.59 -29.16 -10.43
C TRP A 24 -5.36 -28.61 -9.70
N GLY A 25 -4.50 -29.48 -9.18
CA GLY A 25 -3.22 -29.12 -8.56
C GLY A 25 -2.27 -28.44 -9.53
N ALA A 26 -2.13 -28.98 -10.75
CA ALA A 26 -1.29 -28.38 -11.80
C ALA A 26 -1.79 -26.99 -12.22
N ILE A 27 -3.11 -26.83 -12.41
CA ILE A 27 -3.72 -25.51 -12.69
C ILE A 27 -3.49 -24.54 -11.53
N SER A 28 -3.66 -25.01 -10.29
CA SER A 28 -3.48 -24.17 -9.11
C SER A 28 -2.03 -23.73 -8.94
N LEU A 29 -1.06 -24.61 -9.23
CA LEU A 29 0.36 -24.27 -9.23
C LEU A 29 0.68 -23.23 -10.32
N TYR A 30 0.11 -23.36 -11.52
CA TYR A 30 0.25 -22.36 -12.58
C TYR A 30 -0.21 -20.99 -12.10
N TYR A 31 -1.41 -20.88 -11.53
CA TYR A 31 -1.93 -19.61 -11.03
C TYR A 31 -1.16 -19.09 -9.82
N TYR A 32 -0.75 -19.95 -8.89
CA TYR A 32 0.11 -19.55 -7.77
C TYR A 32 1.37 -18.83 -8.26
N ASN A 33 2.04 -19.37 -9.29
CA ASN A 33 3.22 -18.75 -9.88
C ASN A 33 2.92 -17.39 -10.54
N GLN A 34 1.69 -17.14 -11.01
CA GLN A 34 1.28 -15.82 -11.52
C GLN A 34 1.14 -14.77 -10.42
N HIS A 35 1.05 -15.17 -9.15
CA HIS A 35 1.02 -14.25 -8.00
C HIS A 35 2.40 -13.95 -7.44
N VAL A 36 3.44 -14.69 -7.85
CA VAL A 36 4.79 -14.52 -7.32
C VAL A 36 5.42 -13.27 -7.95
N VAL A 37 5.62 -12.25 -7.14
CA VAL A 37 6.19 -10.96 -7.56
C VAL A 37 7.30 -10.52 -6.64
N THR A 38 8.18 -9.63 -7.13
CA THR A 38 9.30 -9.09 -6.35
C THR A 38 9.27 -7.58 -6.37
N ILE A 39 9.41 -6.98 -5.18
CA ILE A 39 9.60 -5.53 -5.03
C ILE A 39 10.97 -5.33 -4.37
N LYS A 40 11.82 -4.52 -4.99
CA LYS A 40 13.01 -3.97 -4.34
C LYS A 40 12.67 -2.57 -3.84
N LYS A 41 12.80 -2.29 -2.54
CA LYS A 41 12.52 -0.99 -1.92
C LYS A 41 13.81 -0.36 -1.40
N PHE A 42 13.95 0.95 -1.56
CA PHE A 42 14.98 1.75 -0.92
C PHE A 42 14.31 2.86 -0.10
N PRO A 43 14.32 2.78 1.24
CA PRO A 43 13.77 3.83 2.09
C PRO A 43 14.71 5.04 2.14
N ILE A 44 14.10 6.24 2.07
CA ILE A 44 14.81 7.52 1.95
C ILE A 44 14.56 8.35 3.20
N GLY A 45 13.32 8.81 3.41
CA GLY A 45 12.94 9.60 4.59
C GLY A 45 13.50 11.02 4.58
N GLU A 46 13.46 11.68 3.42
CA GLU A 46 14.00 13.02 3.23
C GLU A 46 12.88 14.07 3.15
N ARG A 47 13.16 15.28 3.62
CA ARG A 47 12.23 16.41 3.67
C ARG A 47 12.79 17.59 2.89
N PHE A 48 11.96 18.21 2.07
CA PHE A 48 12.29 19.42 1.31
C PHE A 48 11.22 20.48 1.56
N GLU A 49 11.67 21.71 1.75
CA GLU A 49 10.79 22.88 1.74
C GLU A 49 10.71 23.39 0.30
N THR A 50 9.49 23.70 -0.14
CA THR A 50 9.21 24.36 -1.41
C THR A 50 8.52 25.68 -1.11
N SER A 51 8.40 26.54 -2.10
CA SER A 51 7.76 27.86 -1.96
C SER A 51 6.30 27.78 -1.45
N ASP A 52 5.58 26.73 -1.80
CA ASP A 52 4.17 26.55 -1.44
C ASP A 52 3.91 25.31 -0.55
N GLY A 53 4.93 24.72 0.08
CA GLY A 53 4.71 23.50 0.85
C GLY A 53 5.95 22.76 1.33
N ILE A 54 5.71 21.53 1.78
CA ILE A 54 6.73 20.60 2.25
C ILE A 54 6.57 19.29 1.49
N VAL A 55 7.66 18.76 0.95
CA VAL A 55 7.73 17.48 0.27
C VAL A 55 8.48 16.48 1.13
N PHE A 56 7.85 15.36 1.43
CA PHE A 56 8.47 14.21 2.07
C PHE A 56 8.70 13.10 1.04
N ILE A 57 9.94 12.68 0.86
CA ILE A 57 10.31 11.55 0.01
C ILE A 57 10.51 10.32 0.88
N HIS A 58 9.58 9.37 0.76
CA HIS A 58 9.56 8.19 1.61
C HIS A 58 10.46 7.08 1.06
N SER A 59 10.31 6.72 -0.22
CA SER A 59 11.05 5.60 -0.80
C SER A 59 11.06 5.59 -2.31
N ILE A 60 12.03 4.87 -2.88
CA ILE A 60 11.95 4.40 -4.27
C ILE A 60 11.71 2.89 -4.26
N GLU A 61 10.90 2.43 -5.20
CA GLU A 61 10.60 1.03 -5.40
C GLU A 61 10.84 0.62 -6.85
N LEU A 62 11.31 -0.62 -7.01
CA LEU A 62 11.45 -1.29 -8.30
C LEU A 62 10.57 -2.52 -8.33
N HIS A 63 9.75 -2.59 -9.37
CA HIS A 63 8.76 -3.62 -9.58
C HIS A 63 9.09 -4.37 -10.86
N ASN A 64 9.03 -5.70 -10.82
CA ASN A 64 9.11 -6.56 -12.01
C ASN A 64 7.73 -6.86 -12.62
N PHE A 65 6.71 -6.10 -12.22
CA PHE A 65 5.33 -6.31 -12.61
C PHE A 65 4.55 -4.98 -12.62
N ASP A 66 3.44 -4.97 -13.33
CA ASP A 66 2.41 -3.93 -13.26
C ASP A 66 1.12 -4.54 -12.71
N ARG A 67 0.36 -3.78 -11.92
CA ARG A 67 -0.92 -4.25 -11.36
C ARG A 67 -2.03 -4.04 -12.38
N LYS A 68 -2.83 -5.09 -12.60
CA LYS A 68 -4.05 -4.98 -13.39
C LYS A 68 -5.18 -4.53 -12.48
N PHE A 69 -5.51 -3.25 -12.55
CA PHE A 69 -6.71 -2.66 -11.93
C PHE A 69 -7.87 -2.69 -12.90
N ASP A 70 -8.14 -3.85 -13.49
CA ASP A 70 -9.12 -3.95 -14.56
C ASP A 70 -10.50 -4.21 -13.94
N LEU A 71 -11.17 -3.13 -13.54
CA LEU A 71 -12.57 -3.16 -13.06
C LEU A 71 -13.52 -3.57 -14.20
N ASP A 72 -13.15 -3.29 -15.45
CA ASP A 72 -13.89 -3.68 -16.65
C ASP A 72 -13.59 -5.12 -17.09
N ASN A 73 -12.93 -5.90 -16.23
CA ASN A 73 -12.66 -7.29 -16.51
C ASN A 73 -13.99 -8.08 -16.52
N PRO A 74 -14.37 -8.72 -17.65
CA PRO A 74 -15.63 -9.46 -17.75
C PRO A 74 -15.79 -10.56 -16.68
N LYS A 75 -14.68 -11.00 -16.10
CA LYS A 75 -14.68 -11.97 -14.99
C LYS A 75 -15.15 -11.32 -13.69
N VAL A 76 -14.80 -10.07 -13.43
CA VAL A 76 -15.22 -9.30 -12.24
C VAL A 76 -16.74 -9.09 -12.30
N ASP A 77 -17.26 -8.71 -13.47
CA ASP A 77 -18.70 -8.64 -13.72
C ASP A 77 -19.39 -9.98 -13.51
N PHE A 78 -18.83 -11.07 -14.05
CA PHE A 78 -19.37 -12.41 -13.83
C PHE A 78 -19.42 -12.75 -12.33
N PHE A 79 -18.36 -12.42 -11.57
CA PHE A 79 -18.30 -12.67 -10.14
C PHE A 79 -19.40 -11.93 -9.39
N PHE A 80 -19.49 -10.61 -9.54
CA PHE A 80 -20.43 -9.78 -8.78
C PHE A 80 -21.88 -9.96 -9.23
N ASN A 81 -22.13 -10.11 -10.53
CA ASN A 81 -23.49 -10.13 -11.07
C ASN A 81 -24.08 -11.53 -11.22
N LYS A 82 -23.26 -12.60 -11.28
CA LYS A 82 -23.76 -13.98 -11.45
C LYS A 82 -23.41 -14.91 -10.30
N LEU A 83 -22.17 -14.91 -9.82
CA LEU A 83 -21.72 -15.89 -8.81
C LEU A 83 -22.06 -15.47 -7.38
N LEU A 84 -21.82 -14.21 -7.03
CA LEU A 84 -22.03 -13.70 -5.68
C LEU A 84 -23.51 -13.74 -5.22
N PRO A 85 -24.51 -13.40 -6.06
CA PRO A 85 -25.92 -13.39 -5.65
C PRO A 85 -26.48 -14.78 -5.30
N ILE A 86 -25.98 -15.83 -5.97
CA ILE A 86 -26.40 -17.23 -5.73
C ILE A 86 -25.59 -17.91 -4.62
N THR A 87 -24.50 -17.28 -4.18
CA THR A 87 -23.65 -17.81 -3.12
C THR A 87 -24.22 -17.42 -1.76
N PRO A 88 -24.34 -18.33 -0.78
CA PRO A 88 -24.73 -17.96 0.58
C PRO A 88 -23.78 -16.92 1.17
N LYS A 89 -24.30 -15.89 1.84
CA LYS A 89 -23.52 -14.75 2.37
C LYS A 89 -22.26 -15.17 3.16
N ARG A 90 -22.37 -16.22 3.97
CA ARG A 90 -21.25 -16.78 4.75
C ARG A 90 -20.04 -17.24 3.90
N PHE A 91 -20.24 -17.51 2.61
CA PHE A 91 -19.19 -17.96 1.70
C PHE A 91 -18.71 -16.88 0.73
N HIS A 92 -19.29 -15.68 0.75
CA HIS A 92 -18.93 -14.59 -0.17
C HIS A 92 -17.43 -14.29 -0.17
N MET A 93 -16.83 -14.16 1.02
CA MET A 93 -15.39 -13.94 1.17
C MET A 93 -14.55 -15.10 0.61
N THR A 94 -14.94 -16.34 0.91
CA THR A 94 -14.19 -17.52 0.45
C THR A 94 -14.23 -17.65 -1.06
N VAL A 95 -15.42 -17.48 -1.66
CA VAL A 95 -15.61 -17.52 -3.11
C VAL A 95 -14.86 -16.37 -3.78
N GLY A 96 -14.87 -15.18 -3.19
CA GLY A 96 -14.05 -14.05 -3.63
C GLY A 96 -12.55 -14.38 -3.62
N LYS A 97 -12.03 -14.94 -2.52
CA LYS A 97 -10.62 -15.36 -2.44
C LYS A 97 -10.26 -16.36 -3.53
N VAL A 98 -11.07 -17.40 -3.73
CA VAL A 98 -10.85 -18.40 -4.78
C VAL A 98 -10.85 -17.75 -6.17
N PHE A 99 -11.82 -16.89 -6.45
CA PHE A 99 -11.89 -16.17 -7.72
C PHE A 99 -10.64 -15.31 -7.97
N TRP A 100 -10.19 -14.56 -6.96
CA TRP A 100 -8.96 -13.79 -7.01
C TRP A 100 -7.70 -14.65 -7.21
N PHE A 101 -7.65 -15.87 -6.66
CA PHE A 101 -6.54 -16.79 -6.85
C PHE A 101 -6.40 -17.22 -8.31
N TYR A 102 -7.52 -17.55 -8.96
CA TYR A 102 -7.54 -17.96 -10.37
C TYR A 102 -7.62 -16.78 -11.35
N ASN A 103 -7.29 -15.57 -10.89
CA ASN A 103 -7.06 -14.41 -11.75
C ASN A 103 -5.56 -14.17 -11.94
N LYS A 104 -5.22 -13.43 -12.99
CA LYS A 104 -3.86 -12.96 -13.28
C LYS A 104 -3.78 -11.47 -12.91
N PRO A 105 -3.51 -11.12 -11.64
CA PRO A 105 -3.60 -9.73 -11.17
C PRO A 105 -2.45 -8.85 -11.65
N TYR A 106 -1.44 -9.42 -12.31
CA TYR A 106 -0.24 -8.71 -12.71
C TYR A 106 0.04 -8.84 -14.22
N ASN A 107 0.67 -7.83 -14.78
CA ASN A 107 1.32 -7.89 -16.08
C ASN A 107 2.84 -7.95 -15.89
N PHE A 108 3.48 -8.95 -16.49
CA PHE A 108 4.93 -9.12 -16.48
C PHE A 108 5.58 -8.68 -17.80
N GLU A 109 4.78 -8.46 -18.84
CA GLU A 109 5.23 -7.95 -20.15
C GLU A 109 5.35 -6.43 -20.05
N LEU A 110 6.46 -5.98 -19.45
CA LEU A 110 6.74 -4.56 -19.21
C LEU A 110 7.51 -3.89 -20.34
N SER A 111 8.08 -4.69 -21.25
CA SER A 111 8.84 -4.21 -22.40
C SER A 111 8.07 -4.47 -23.69
N THR A 112 8.18 -3.52 -24.63
CA THR A 112 7.71 -3.71 -26.02
C THR A 112 8.67 -4.57 -26.84
N ASN A 113 9.93 -4.68 -26.40
CA ASN A 113 10.94 -5.54 -26.99
C ASN A 113 11.13 -6.82 -26.15
N LYS A 114 10.84 -7.98 -26.73
CA LYS A 114 10.94 -9.29 -26.05
C LYS A 114 12.35 -9.61 -25.55
N ASP A 115 13.38 -9.01 -26.15
CA ASP A 115 14.78 -9.29 -25.84
C ASP A 115 15.33 -8.43 -24.69
N VAL A 116 14.59 -7.39 -24.27
CA VAL A 116 15.02 -6.48 -23.20
C VAL A 116 14.00 -6.53 -22.06
N PRO A 117 14.35 -7.03 -20.87
CA PRO A 117 13.45 -7.01 -19.73
C PRO A 117 13.13 -5.55 -19.34
N GLY A 118 11.84 -5.28 -19.12
CA GLY A 118 11.37 -4.00 -18.59
C GLY A 118 11.23 -4.07 -17.07
N LYS A 119 11.40 -2.92 -16.41
CA LYS A 119 11.13 -2.73 -14.98
C LYS A 119 10.31 -1.47 -14.79
N ILE A 120 9.65 -1.36 -13.64
CA ILE A 120 8.94 -0.15 -13.24
C ILE A 120 9.67 0.44 -12.04
N MET A 121 10.01 1.72 -12.11
CA MET A 121 10.44 2.48 -10.94
C MET A 121 9.28 3.30 -10.41
N THR A 122 9.20 3.44 -9.08
CA THR A 122 8.20 4.28 -8.42
C THR A 122 8.88 5.06 -7.29
N LEU A 123 8.85 6.38 -7.35
CA LEU A 123 9.19 7.29 -6.27
C LEU A 123 7.90 7.62 -5.50
N ASN A 124 7.92 7.40 -4.20
CA ASN A 124 6.78 7.58 -3.30
C ASN A 124 7.03 8.74 -2.34
N GLY A 125 6.05 9.63 -2.19
CA GLY A 125 6.17 10.76 -1.29
C GLY A 125 4.83 11.34 -0.81
N LEU A 126 4.93 12.27 0.14
CA LEU A 126 3.84 13.09 0.64
C LEU A 126 4.13 14.54 0.32
N TYR A 127 3.08 15.30 0.04
CA TYR A 127 3.14 16.75 -0.07
C TYR A 127 2.15 17.37 0.91
N VAL A 128 2.61 18.38 1.64
CA VAL A 128 1.82 19.18 2.56
C VAL A 128 1.85 20.62 2.05
N PRO A 129 0.73 21.16 1.53
CA PRO A 129 0.71 22.53 1.08
C PRO A 129 0.68 23.51 2.25
N ILE A 130 1.15 24.73 2.01
CA ILE A 130 0.96 25.84 2.97
C ILE A 130 -0.50 26.31 2.97
N ASN A 131 -1.15 26.30 1.80
CA ASN A 131 -2.52 26.73 1.62
C ASN A 131 -3.42 25.55 1.17
N ASP A 132 -4.64 25.46 1.70
CA ASP A 132 -5.55 24.35 1.38
C ASP A 132 -6.09 24.34 -0.07
N ASP A 133 -5.81 25.41 -0.84
CA ASP A 133 -6.33 25.65 -2.19
C ASP A 133 -5.42 25.12 -3.31
N VAL A 134 -4.86 23.92 -3.10
CA VAL A 134 -4.08 23.26 -4.16
C VAL A 134 -5.03 22.53 -5.09
N GLU A 135 -5.40 23.19 -6.19
CA GLU A 135 -6.17 22.59 -7.28
C GLU A 135 -5.43 21.39 -7.90
N SER A 136 -4.09 21.45 -7.97
CA SER A 136 -3.29 20.43 -8.64
C SER A 136 -1.82 20.45 -8.21
N LEU A 137 -1.36 19.37 -7.56
CA LEU A 137 0.05 19.16 -7.26
C LEU A 137 0.94 19.22 -8.52
N TYR A 138 0.38 18.84 -9.68
CA TYR A 138 1.10 18.81 -10.95
C TYR A 138 1.59 20.19 -11.39
N ASN A 139 1.00 21.27 -10.88
CA ASN A 139 1.41 22.63 -11.21
C ASN A 139 2.44 23.19 -10.22
N ILE A 140 2.62 22.54 -9.07
CA ILE A 140 3.45 23.05 -7.98
C ILE A 140 4.81 22.35 -7.95
N ILE A 141 4.84 21.02 -8.08
CA ILE A 141 6.08 20.27 -8.01
C ILE A 141 6.23 19.24 -9.13
N SER A 142 7.46 18.87 -9.47
CA SER A 142 7.81 17.62 -10.15
C SER A 142 8.77 16.84 -9.26
N ALA A 143 8.64 15.51 -9.27
CA ALA A 143 9.53 14.63 -8.54
C ALA A 143 9.93 13.47 -9.43
N ASP A 144 11.23 13.30 -9.67
CA ASP A 144 11.75 12.37 -10.65
C ASP A 144 13.03 11.66 -10.15
N VAL A 145 13.27 10.45 -10.64
CA VAL A 145 14.51 9.70 -10.41
C VAL A 145 15.28 9.62 -11.72
N VAL A 146 16.56 9.98 -11.66
CA VAL A 146 17.45 10.08 -12.82
C VAL A 146 18.74 9.32 -12.55
N VAL A 147 19.31 8.66 -13.56
CA VAL A 147 20.65 8.08 -13.47
C VAL A 147 21.69 9.19 -13.56
N GLU A 148 22.59 9.28 -12.59
CA GLU A 148 23.56 10.37 -12.51
C GLU A 148 24.47 10.46 -13.75
N GLN A 149 24.99 9.31 -14.21
CA GLN A 149 25.98 9.25 -15.28
C GLN A 149 25.39 9.63 -16.65
N THR A 150 24.15 9.22 -16.91
CA THR A 150 23.53 9.31 -18.24
C THR A 150 22.49 10.42 -18.34
N GLY A 151 21.98 10.91 -17.20
CA GLY A 151 20.82 11.82 -17.17
C GLY A 151 19.51 11.14 -17.57
N TYR A 152 19.48 9.81 -17.66
CA TYR A 152 18.30 9.05 -18.08
C TYR A 152 17.23 9.05 -16.97
N PHE A 153 16.00 9.42 -17.31
CA PHE A 153 14.87 9.43 -16.39
C PHE A 153 14.32 8.00 -16.21
N LEU A 154 14.26 7.55 -14.96
CA LEU A 154 13.71 6.24 -14.57
C LEU A 154 12.24 6.33 -14.13
N THR A 155 11.79 7.52 -13.79
CA THR A 155 10.39 7.85 -13.51
C THR A 155 9.97 9.04 -14.37
N GLY A 156 8.67 9.10 -14.68
CA GLY A 156 8.07 10.20 -15.42
C GLY A 156 7.45 11.21 -14.48
N ARG A 157 7.33 12.47 -14.93
CA ARG A 157 6.82 13.60 -14.15
C ARG A 157 5.51 13.25 -13.45
N GLN A 158 5.59 12.93 -12.15
CA GLN A 158 4.51 12.53 -11.23
C GLN A 158 3.32 11.80 -11.87
N THR A 159 3.16 10.51 -11.58
CA THR A 159 2.10 9.68 -12.15
C THR A 159 1.12 9.21 -11.08
N GLY A 160 0.56 10.15 -10.33
CA GLY A 160 -0.66 9.93 -9.57
C GLY A 160 -0.64 10.62 -8.22
N LEU A 161 -1.81 11.12 -7.86
CA LEU A 161 -2.07 11.91 -6.68
C LEU A 161 -3.27 11.33 -5.95
N LYS A 162 -3.20 11.23 -4.63
CA LYS A 162 -4.33 10.88 -3.77
C LYS A 162 -4.39 11.86 -2.61
N ARG A 163 -5.47 12.63 -2.55
CA ARG A 163 -5.89 13.35 -1.35
C ARG A 163 -6.68 12.40 -0.45
N PHE A 164 -6.40 12.40 0.84
CA PHE A 164 -7.12 11.58 1.81
C PHE A 164 -8.32 12.34 2.37
N MET A 165 -9.49 12.25 1.73
CA MET A 165 -10.72 12.93 2.21
C MET A 165 -10.44 14.37 2.69
N SER A 166 -10.79 14.72 3.94
CA SER A 166 -10.58 16.03 4.58
C SER A 166 -9.11 16.32 4.97
N SER A 167 -8.10 15.66 4.38
CA SER A 167 -6.69 15.87 4.70
C SER A 167 -6.10 17.16 4.13
N ASN A 168 -5.10 17.69 4.84
CA ASN A 168 -4.14 18.68 4.35
C ASN A 168 -2.85 18.02 3.83
N ILE A 169 -2.90 16.73 3.48
CA ILE A 169 -1.76 16.01 2.89
C ILE A 169 -2.19 15.33 1.59
N PHE A 170 -1.25 15.25 0.67
CA PHE A 170 -1.39 14.54 -0.59
C PHE A 170 -0.34 13.44 -0.66
N ALA A 171 -0.76 12.18 -0.84
CA ALA A 171 0.18 11.16 -1.27
C ALA A 171 0.37 11.28 -2.78
N PHE A 172 1.62 11.26 -3.22
CA PHE A 172 1.95 11.25 -4.62
C PHE A 172 2.92 10.11 -4.93
N HIS A 173 2.94 9.72 -6.19
CA HIS A 173 4.00 8.90 -6.71
C HIS A 173 4.40 9.33 -8.12
N SER A 174 5.65 9.08 -8.46
CA SER A 174 6.24 9.28 -9.78
C SER A 174 6.73 7.93 -10.27
N ARG A 175 6.19 7.47 -11.39
CA ARG A 175 6.30 6.08 -11.83
C ARG A 175 6.39 6.01 -13.34
N ASP A 176 7.34 5.22 -13.84
CA ASP A 176 7.47 4.91 -15.26
C ASP A 176 8.11 3.52 -15.48
N ARG A 177 8.00 3.04 -16.71
CA ARG A 177 8.67 1.84 -17.21
C ARG A 177 10.01 2.24 -17.80
N PHE A 178 11.04 1.50 -17.44
CA PHE A 178 12.37 1.65 -18.04
C PHE A 178 12.94 0.28 -18.43
N PHE A 179 13.91 0.30 -19.34
CA PHE A 179 14.61 -0.90 -19.79
C PHE A 179 15.89 -1.10 -18.98
N VAL A 180 16.29 -2.35 -18.72
CA VAL A 180 17.49 -2.65 -17.92
C VAL A 180 18.77 -2.05 -18.50
N ASN A 181 18.84 -1.82 -19.81
CA ASN A 181 19.96 -1.13 -20.45
C ASN A 181 20.09 0.36 -20.02
N GLY A 182 19.03 0.95 -19.45
CA GLY A 182 19.03 2.32 -18.94
C GLY A 182 19.41 2.43 -17.47
N TYR A 183 19.30 1.35 -16.69
CA TYR A 183 19.75 1.24 -15.30
C TYR A 183 19.70 -0.22 -14.85
N ASP A 184 20.81 -0.72 -14.31
CA ASP A 184 20.84 -2.03 -13.65
C ASP A 184 20.81 -1.84 -12.12
N PRO A 185 19.76 -2.31 -11.42
CA PRO A 185 19.70 -2.20 -9.96
C PRO A 185 20.74 -3.01 -9.20
N ASP A 186 21.47 -3.90 -9.88
CA ASP A 186 22.59 -4.63 -9.29
C ASP A 186 23.96 -3.97 -9.62
N SER A 187 23.95 -2.83 -10.33
CA SER A 187 25.13 -2.00 -10.58
C SER A 187 25.44 -1.04 -9.43
N ASN A 188 26.64 -0.43 -9.49
CA ASN A 188 27.05 0.63 -8.57
C ASN A 188 26.66 2.03 -9.05
N GLU A 189 25.75 2.14 -10.01
CA GLU A 189 25.29 3.44 -10.53
C GLU A 189 24.57 4.25 -9.44
N GLN A 190 24.83 5.56 -9.45
CA GLN A 190 24.22 6.50 -8.52
C GLN A 190 22.93 7.05 -9.15
N LEU A 191 21.92 7.22 -8.33
CA LEU A 191 20.66 7.84 -8.73
C LEU A 191 20.56 9.23 -8.12
N ILE A 192 19.89 10.12 -8.85
CA ILE A 192 19.53 11.46 -8.39
C ILE A 192 18.02 11.49 -8.23
N ILE A 193 17.54 11.81 -7.04
CA ILE A 193 16.16 12.25 -6.84
C ILE A 193 16.13 13.74 -7.08
N ARG A 194 15.32 14.17 -8.04
CA ARG A 194 15.15 15.57 -8.39
C ARG A 194 13.75 16.02 -8.00
N ILE A 195 13.65 17.05 -7.17
CA ILE A 195 12.41 17.75 -6.85
C ILE A 195 12.50 19.15 -7.46
N LEU A 196 11.62 19.45 -8.42
CA LEU A 196 11.51 20.76 -9.03
C LEU A 196 10.31 21.48 -8.41
N ASP A 197 10.55 22.61 -7.76
CA ASP A 197 9.52 23.60 -7.47
C ASP A 197 9.20 24.35 -8.77
N LYS A 198 7.99 24.18 -9.29
CA LYS A 198 7.55 24.76 -10.56
C LYS A 198 7.16 26.23 -10.44
N ILE A 199 6.96 26.73 -9.22
CA ILE A 199 6.62 28.13 -8.98
C ILE A 199 7.89 28.98 -9.03
N THR A 200 8.98 28.52 -8.40
CA THR A 200 10.26 29.24 -8.34
C THR A 200 11.29 28.78 -9.36
N ASP A 201 11.05 27.66 -10.04
CA ASP A 201 12.01 26.93 -10.87
C ASP A 201 13.23 26.41 -10.08
N GLU A 202 13.14 26.38 -8.73
CA GLU A 202 14.19 25.84 -7.87
C GLU A 202 14.21 24.32 -7.93
N THR A 203 15.41 23.74 -8.05
CA THR A 203 15.59 22.29 -8.11
C THR A 203 16.40 21.78 -6.93
N HIS A 204 15.76 20.97 -6.09
CA HIS A 204 16.43 20.22 -5.03
C HIS A 204 16.86 18.84 -5.57
N GLN A 205 18.07 18.42 -5.19
CA GLN A 205 18.62 17.13 -5.62
C GLN A 205 19.24 16.39 -4.46
N ILE A 206 18.98 15.09 -4.39
CA ILE A 206 19.69 14.18 -3.49
C ILE A 206 20.30 13.05 -4.33
N LYS A 207 21.61 12.88 -4.17
CA LYS A 207 22.34 11.74 -4.73
C LYS A 207 22.21 10.57 -3.79
N ILE A 208 21.81 9.43 -4.32
CA ILE A 208 21.65 8.20 -3.56
C ILE A 208 22.38 7.06 -4.25
N GLN A 209 22.84 6.10 -3.44
CA GLN A 209 23.31 4.82 -3.90
C GLN A 209 22.41 3.75 -3.26
N PRO A 210 21.36 3.28 -3.97
CA PRO A 210 20.35 2.43 -3.38
C PRO A 210 20.92 1.11 -2.86
N GLN A 211 20.67 0.81 -1.58
CA GLN A 211 20.83 -0.53 -1.03
C GLN A 211 19.47 -1.21 -0.99
N TRP A 212 19.18 -1.98 -2.04
CA TRP A 212 17.85 -2.52 -2.28
C TRP A 212 17.43 -3.59 -1.26
N LEU A 213 16.37 -3.30 -0.51
CA LEU A 213 15.66 -4.29 0.30
C LEU A 213 14.72 -5.09 -0.60
N THR A 214 15.05 -6.35 -0.86
CA THR A 214 14.28 -7.22 -1.76
C THR A 214 13.27 -8.04 -0.98
N LYS A 215 11.97 -7.91 -1.32
CA LYS A 215 10.91 -8.73 -0.75
C LYS A 215 10.11 -9.43 -1.85
N LYS A 216 9.91 -10.74 -1.65
CA LYS A 216 9.08 -11.58 -2.52
C LYS A 216 7.68 -11.69 -1.93
N TYR A 217 6.70 -11.57 -2.80
CA TYR A 217 5.28 -11.66 -2.47
C TYR A 217 4.64 -12.78 -3.28
N ASN A 218 3.51 -13.27 -2.80
CA ASN A 218 2.70 -14.30 -3.44
C ASN A 218 1.23 -14.07 -3.10
N TYR A 219 0.37 -15.04 -3.42
CA TYR A 219 -1.06 -14.91 -3.15
C TYR A 219 -1.41 -14.76 -1.66
N PHE A 220 -0.68 -15.45 -0.78
CA PHE A 220 -0.92 -15.48 0.66
C PHE A 220 -0.23 -14.32 1.38
N ASN A 221 0.92 -13.88 0.89
CA ASN A 221 1.63 -12.69 1.33
C ASN A 221 1.65 -11.68 0.19
N ARG A 222 0.57 -10.89 0.08
CA ARG A 222 0.34 -9.98 -1.05
C ARG A 222 1.28 -8.78 -1.01
N PRO A 223 1.67 -8.23 -2.17
CA PRO A 223 2.38 -6.96 -2.20
C PRO A 223 1.52 -5.86 -1.57
N PRO A 224 2.14 -4.88 -0.90
CA PRO A 224 1.43 -3.83 -0.18
C PRO A 224 0.56 -3.00 -1.14
N GLU A 225 -0.57 -2.46 -0.70
CA GLU A 225 -1.43 -1.64 -1.56
C GLU A 225 -0.75 -0.34 -2.02
N GLN A 226 -1.34 0.33 -3.02
CA GLN A 226 -0.84 1.64 -3.44
C GLN A 226 -0.94 2.62 -2.27
N TYR A 227 0.08 3.44 -2.06
CA TYR A 227 0.16 4.37 -0.93
C TYR A 227 0.28 3.72 0.45
N SER A 228 0.72 2.45 0.52
CA SER A 228 1.03 1.76 1.79
C SER A 228 2.09 2.48 2.64
N PHE A 229 2.88 3.35 2.01
CA PHE A 229 3.91 4.15 2.67
C PHE A 229 3.35 5.30 3.51
N THR A 230 2.04 5.53 3.52
CA THR A 230 1.46 6.65 4.26
C THR A 230 1.32 6.36 5.76
N PRO A 231 1.41 7.40 6.62
CA PRO A 231 1.29 7.24 8.07
C PRO A 231 -0.01 6.57 8.50
N GLU A 232 -1.08 6.72 7.70
CA GLU A 232 -2.37 6.08 7.91
C GLU A 232 -2.25 4.56 8.08
N ASN A 233 -1.40 3.90 7.29
CA ASN A 233 -1.28 2.44 7.30
C ASN A 233 -0.63 1.93 8.56
N THR A 234 0.41 2.59 9.06
CA THR A 234 1.06 2.21 10.33
C THR A 234 0.10 2.31 11.50
N ILE A 235 -0.79 3.32 11.51
CA ILE A 235 -1.83 3.44 12.54
C ILE A 235 -2.88 2.32 12.38
N SER A 236 -3.27 1.99 11.16
CA SER A 236 -4.18 0.87 10.90
C SER A 236 -3.57 -0.48 11.33
N GLU A 237 -2.27 -0.70 11.08
CA GLU A 237 -1.53 -1.87 11.53
C GLU A 237 -1.46 -1.94 13.06
N PHE A 238 -1.19 -0.81 13.72
CA PHE A 238 -1.21 -0.70 15.18
C PHE A 238 -2.57 -1.09 15.76
N ILE A 239 -3.66 -0.52 15.24
CA ILE A 239 -5.02 -0.84 15.71
C ILE A 239 -5.34 -2.31 15.46
N SER A 240 -4.99 -2.85 14.28
CA SER A 240 -5.21 -4.27 13.99
C SER A 240 -4.49 -5.20 14.95
N ALA A 241 -3.26 -4.87 15.31
CA ALA A 241 -2.48 -5.64 16.27
C ALA A 241 -3.04 -5.48 17.70
N ALA A 242 -3.14 -4.25 18.19
CA ALA A 242 -3.49 -3.96 19.58
C ALA A 242 -4.96 -4.23 19.93
N VAL A 243 -5.89 -3.91 19.02
CA VAL A 243 -7.34 -3.94 19.30
C VAL A 243 -7.98 -5.21 18.79
N TYR A 244 -7.70 -5.60 17.54
CA TYR A 244 -8.42 -6.72 16.90
C TYR A 244 -7.75 -8.08 17.11
N SER A 245 -6.43 -8.10 17.36
CA SER A 245 -5.65 -9.34 17.48
C SER A 245 -5.08 -9.57 18.88
N ASP A 246 -5.15 -8.58 19.78
CA ASP A 246 -4.53 -8.58 21.12
C ASP A 246 -3.01 -8.90 21.07
N ASP A 247 -2.34 -8.53 19.98
CA ASP A 247 -0.90 -8.72 19.77
C ASP A 247 -0.13 -7.44 20.15
N ILE A 248 0.01 -7.22 21.45
CA ILE A 248 0.68 -6.05 22.02
C ILE A 248 2.15 -5.96 21.60
N ASN A 249 2.83 -7.08 21.34
CA ASN A 249 4.23 -7.05 20.94
C ASN A 249 4.40 -6.51 19.52
N SER A 250 3.56 -6.94 18.59
CA SER A 250 3.53 -6.38 17.23
C SER A 250 3.15 -4.89 17.26
N ALA A 251 2.18 -4.51 18.10
CA ALA A 251 1.80 -3.11 18.27
C ALA A 251 2.95 -2.25 18.84
N LYS A 252 3.68 -2.75 19.84
CA LYS A 252 4.85 -2.08 20.44
C LYS A 252 5.95 -1.80 19.43
N ALA A 253 6.17 -2.69 18.46
CA ALA A 253 7.17 -2.50 17.41
C ALA A 253 6.89 -1.29 16.50
N LEU A 254 5.65 -0.76 16.51
CA LEU A 254 5.25 0.40 15.72
C LEU A 254 5.34 1.72 16.51
N ILE A 255 5.67 1.66 17.79
CA ILE A 255 5.80 2.83 18.66
C ILE A 255 7.23 3.37 18.56
N HIS A 256 7.37 4.69 18.64
CA HIS A 256 8.67 5.35 18.62
C HIS A 256 9.52 4.87 19.82
N PRO A 257 10.79 4.48 19.61
CA PRO A 257 11.60 3.85 20.65
C PRO A 257 11.83 4.72 21.89
N ASP A 258 11.82 6.05 21.72
CA ASP A 258 11.95 6.99 22.84
C ASP A 258 10.72 7.07 23.75
N ILE A 259 9.57 6.48 23.35
CA ILE A 259 8.34 6.51 24.15
C ILE A 259 8.31 5.31 25.09
N GLN A 260 8.58 5.57 26.37
CA GLN A 260 8.54 4.55 27.42
C GLN A 260 7.12 4.34 27.97
N ASP A 261 6.40 5.44 28.21
CA ASP A 261 5.07 5.43 28.82
C ASP A 261 3.97 5.70 27.79
N PHE A 262 3.83 4.77 26.83
CA PHE A 262 2.80 4.90 25.80
C PHE A 262 1.38 4.81 26.41
N PRO A 263 0.42 5.65 25.99
CA PRO A 263 -0.89 5.76 26.65
C PRO A 263 -1.87 4.65 26.25
N TRP A 264 -1.52 3.38 26.51
CA TRP A 264 -2.33 2.20 26.19
C TRP A 264 -3.75 2.24 26.73
N GLY A 265 -3.99 2.96 27.83
CA GLY A 265 -5.34 3.14 28.38
C GLY A 265 -6.33 3.81 27.43
N GLN A 266 -5.85 4.62 26.48
CA GLN A 266 -6.72 5.41 25.60
C GLN A 266 -7.42 4.55 24.53
N ILE A 267 -6.89 3.37 24.20
CA ILE A 267 -7.53 2.47 23.23
C ILE A 267 -8.52 1.50 23.89
N ASN A 268 -8.66 1.53 25.23
CA ASN A 268 -9.55 0.65 25.99
C ASN A 268 -10.98 1.19 26.03
N HIS A 269 -11.67 1.15 24.88
CA HIS A 269 -13.08 1.50 24.77
C HIS A 269 -13.83 0.55 23.82
N ASN A 270 -15.16 0.50 23.91
CA ASN A 270 -15.99 -0.39 23.12
C ASN A 270 -16.41 0.16 21.74
N MET A 271 -16.00 1.39 21.40
CA MET A 271 -16.41 2.05 20.15
C MET A 271 -15.72 1.55 18.87
N TRP A 272 -14.72 0.66 18.94
CA TRP A 272 -13.98 0.20 17.76
C TRP A 272 -14.86 -0.44 16.68
N SER A 273 -15.98 -1.05 17.08
CA SER A 273 -16.99 -1.61 16.16
C SER A 273 -17.77 -0.55 15.36
N LEU A 274 -17.66 0.72 15.73
CA LEU A 274 -18.35 1.88 15.15
C LEU A 274 -17.45 2.74 14.25
N THR A 275 -16.24 2.27 13.96
CA THR A 275 -15.26 3.00 13.14
C THR A 275 -15.69 3.04 11.68
N ARG A 276 -15.77 4.23 11.06
CA ARG A 276 -16.09 4.38 9.62
C ARG A 276 -15.01 5.09 8.83
N THR A 277 -14.50 6.18 9.39
CA THR A 277 -13.73 7.16 8.64
C THR A 277 -12.53 7.60 9.46
N SER A 278 -11.45 7.93 8.76
CA SER A 278 -10.34 8.64 9.35
C SER A 278 -9.91 9.81 8.47
N GLU A 279 -9.48 10.87 9.13
CA GLU A 279 -8.89 12.05 8.52
C GLU A 279 -7.41 12.08 8.93
N ILE A 280 -6.57 12.65 8.09
CA ILE A 280 -5.14 12.74 8.38
C ILE A 280 -4.61 14.15 8.11
N TYR A 281 -3.89 14.69 9.08
CA TYR A 281 -3.40 16.05 9.10
C TYR A 281 -1.91 16.08 9.37
N TYR A 282 -1.18 16.98 8.74
CA TYR A 282 0.15 17.39 9.18
C TYR A 282 0.01 18.49 10.24
N GLN A 283 0.64 18.31 11.39
CA GLN A 283 0.58 19.19 12.57
C GLN A 283 1.89 19.94 12.82
N ASP A 284 2.93 19.70 12.02
CA ASP A 284 4.34 20.11 12.25
C ASP A 284 4.90 19.55 13.57
N ARG A 285 4.36 19.90 14.73
CA ARG A 285 4.91 19.52 16.04
C ARG A 285 3.87 18.96 17.01
N HIS A 286 4.29 17.97 17.79
CA HIS A 286 3.53 17.40 18.91
C HIS A 286 4.49 16.81 19.95
N LEU A 287 4.29 17.12 21.23
CA LEU A 287 5.12 16.62 22.35
C LEU A 287 6.64 16.73 22.13
N GLY A 288 7.09 17.78 21.45
CA GLY A 288 8.51 18.02 21.16
C GLY A 288 9.05 17.33 19.90
N TYR A 289 8.28 16.40 19.30
CA TYR A 289 8.58 15.84 17.98
C TYR A 289 8.25 16.83 16.88
N LYS A 290 8.99 16.75 15.77
CA LYS A 290 8.75 17.49 14.52
C LYS A 290 8.17 16.57 13.46
N ASP A 291 7.71 17.18 12.37
CA ASP A 291 7.09 16.52 11.22
C ASP A 291 6.00 15.52 11.61
N VAL A 292 5.15 15.93 12.56
CA VAL A 292 4.12 15.07 13.12
C VAL A 292 2.88 15.07 12.24
N PHE A 293 2.32 13.88 12.02
CA PHE A 293 1.03 13.65 11.40
C PHE A 293 0.04 13.18 12.47
N GLU A 294 -1.18 13.69 12.40
CA GLU A 294 -2.32 13.30 13.23
C GLU A 294 -3.34 12.56 12.37
N LYS A 295 -3.70 11.34 12.75
CA LYS A 295 -4.87 10.65 12.20
C LYS A 295 -6.02 10.75 13.19
N LYS A 296 -7.11 11.39 12.80
CA LYS A 296 -8.36 11.41 13.56
C LYS A 296 -9.23 10.24 13.13
N ILE A 297 -9.62 9.41 14.08
CA ILE A 297 -10.55 8.29 13.87
C ILE A 297 -11.90 8.72 14.38
N LEU A 298 -12.91 8.64 13.50
CA LEU A 298 -14.28 9.00 13.83
C LEU A 298 -15.10 7.74 14.11
N PHE A 299 -15.82 7.77 15.23
CA PHE A 299 -16.74 6.71 15.66
C PHE A 299 -18.17 7.21 15.52
N GLY A 300 -19.07 6.39 14.98
CA GLY A 300 -20.44 6.84 14.75
C GLY A 300 -21.38 5.77 14.22
N ASN A 301 -22.59 6.18 13.84
CA ASN A 301 -23.58 5.26 13.30
C ASN A 301 -23.20 4.81 11.88
N LEU A 302 -22.85 3.53 11.73
CA LEU A 302 -22.49 2.94 10.43
C LEU A 302 -23.68 2.75 9.49
N TYR A 303 -24.91 2.80 10.01
CA TYR A 303 -26.13 2.48 9.28
C TYR A 303 -26.90 3.71 8.77
N SER A 304 -26.47 4.93 9.10
CA SER A 304 -27.06 6.14 8.53
C SER A 304 -26.42 6.48 7.18
N SER A 305 -27.25 6.99 6.27
CA SER A 305 -26.80 7.56 4.99
C SER A 305 -25.78 8.66 5.20
N ASP A 306 -26.04 9.53 6.19
CA ASP A 306 -25.13 10.58 6.62
C ASP A 306 -24.39 10.11 7.87
N PHE A 307 -23.08 9.91 7.76
CA PHE A 307 -22.29 9.49 8.91
C PHE A 307 -22.31 10.58 9.98
N ASN A 308 -22.92 10.27 11.13
CA ASN A 308 -22.90 11.14 12.30
C ASN A 308 -21.83 10.63 13.27
N ALA A 309 -20.71 11.35 13.36
CA ALA A 309 -19.64 11.05 14.28
C ALA A 309 -20.07 11.43 15.71
N ILE A 310 -20.14 10.44 16.60
CA ILE A 310 -20.50 10.62 18.01
C ILE A 310 -19.27 10.78 18.89
N ALA A 311 -18.10 10.35 18.41
CA ALA A 311 -16.84 10.51 19.10
C ALA A 311 -15.67 10.53 18.12
N GLU A 312 -14.52 11.02 18.59
CA GLU A 312 -13.26 11.02 17.85
C GLU A 312 -12.08 10.63 18.74
N GLN A 313 -11.03 10.09 18.12
CA GLN A 313 -9.75 9.84 18.76
C GLN A 313 -8.61 10.17 17.81
N SER A 314 -7.60 10.89 18.32
CA SER A 314 -6.41 11.25 17.55
C SER A 314 -5.25 10.29 17.81
N PHE A 315 -4.52 9.96 16.74
CA PHE A 315 -3.28 9.21 16.77
C PHE A 315 -2.18 10.07 16.18
N TYR A 316 -1.06 10.20 16.88
CA TYR A 316 0.06 11.03 16.45
C TYR A 316 1.24 10.15 16.04
N ILE A 317 1.82 10.46 14.89
CA ILE A 317 2.84 9.65 14.25
C ILE A 317 3.90 10.53 13.59
N THR A 318 5.17 10.14 13.68
CA THR A 318 6.29 10.83 13.01
C THR A 318 7.21 9.81 12.36
N GLN A 319 8.17 10.27 11.56
CA GLN A 319 9.16 9.39 10.94
C GLN A 319 10.38 9.22 11.85
N HIS A 320 10.81 7.98 12.07
CA HIS A 320 12.03 7.61 12.78
C HIS A 320 12.72 6.49 12.00
N ASP A 321 14.02 6.63 11.74
CA ASP A 321 14.79 5.68 10.93
C ASP A 321 14.10 5.32 9.60
N LYS A 322 13.52 6.34 8.95
CA LYS A 322 12.81 6.25 7.67
C LYS A 322 11.49 5.46 7.71
N GLU A 323 11.03 5.05 8.87
CA GLU A 323 9.75 4.38 9.07
C GLU A 323 8.80 5.25 9.92
N TRP A 324 7.50 5.08 9.75
CA TRP A 324 6.53 5.75 10.60
C TRP A 324 6.48 5.08 11.98
N ARG A 325 6.39 5.91 13.02
CA ARG A 325 6.35 5.48 14.41
C ARG A 325 5.36 6.31 15.22
N LEU A 326 4.46 5.62 15.92
CA LEU A 326 3.48 6.26 16.79
C LEU A 326 4.20 6.92 17.96
N ILE A 327 3.81 8.15 18.29
CA ILE A 327 4.36 8.90 19.42
C ILE A 327 3.34 9.12 20.53
N ASP A 328 2.04 9.16 20.19
CA ASP A 328 0.99 9.44 21.16
C ASP A 328 -0.40 9.01 20.66
N ILE A 329 -1.36 8.87 21.58
CA ILE A 329 -2.78 8.66 21.32
C ILE A 329 -3.58 9.58 22.23
N GLY A 330 -4.41 10.42 21.63
CA GLY A 330 -5.34 11.28 22.35
C GLY A 330 -6.45 10.49 23.04
N SER A 331 -7.06 11.11 24.05
CA SER A 331 -8.28 10.56 24.65
C SER A 331 -9.42 10.51 23.65
N LEU A 332 -10.34 9.56 23.88
CA LEU A 332 -11.61 9.52 23.18
C LEU A 332 -12.43 10.73 23.60
N ILE A 333 -12.81 11.57 22.63
CA ILE A 333 -13.61 12.78 22.85
C ILE A 333 -15.00 12.51 22.29
N GLU A 334 -16.02 12.55 23.15
CA GLU A 334 -17.42 12.55 22.70
C GLU A 334 -17.73 13.89 22.02
N ARG A 335 -18.37 13.82 20.85
CA ARG A 335 -18.80 15.02 20.12
C ARG A 335 -20.19 15.41 20.61
N ASP A 336 -20.35 16.66 21.01
CA ASP A 336 -21.67 17.24 21.26
C ASP A 336 -22.43 17.32 19.92
N ILE A 337 -23.57 16.63 19.85
CA ILE A 337 -24.43 16.54 18.65
C ILE A 337 -25.57 17.55 18.75
#